data_AF-A0A7V0RKT9-F1
#
_entry.id   AF-A0A7V0RKT9-F1
#
_cell.length_a   1.000
_cell.length_b   1.000
_cell.length_c   1.000
_cell.angle_alpha   90.00
_cell.angle_beta   90.00
_cell.angle_gamma   90.00
#
_symmetry.space_group_name_H-M   'P 1'
#
loop_
_entity.id
_entity.type
_entity.pdbx_description
1 polymer ?
#
loop_
_entity_poly.entity_id
_entity_poly.type
_entity_poly.pdbx_seq_one_letter_code
_entity_poly.pdbx_strand_id
1 'polypeptide(L)'
;MMVGCRRRRGPIEVRRPASAGETPAEARQTAKTVPPWRISEYEFVKGTLIDAATFERAVRLARRSNVTPRDVLISNGWVRPEDYSRAQARTSAAEFIEQRGGEPHEPAPRQPAPRAPRSRIRRTHAERPMDDAIHGLARRFPGESAGQGLIPAQRYGLALIFAAICISGFLAPIATLLVLAAIATLFFGLVVALRLIACINLIVALPMEWMRRKRPRIADADLPVYTILVPLFEERAVLSQLTQALSRLDYPAARLDIKLIFESVDPDTLAYAETLGLPPNFEFIVVPDRQPRTKPKAVNYALHFARGDFVVIYDAEDQPDPGQLRKAL
;
A
#
# COMPACT_ATOMS: atom_id res chain seq x y z
N MET A 1 70.30 -4.41 -5.32
CA MET A 1 69.41 -3.28 -5.70
C MET A 1 68.05 -3.56 -5.06
N MET A 2 67.66 -2.72 -4.07
CA MET A 2 66.34 -2.56 -3.42
C MET A 2 65.72 -3.80 -2.71
N VAL A 3 65.85 -3.96 -1.38
CA VAL A 3 65.05 -3.36 -0.27
C VAL A 3 63.60 -3.93 -0.23
N GLY A 4 63.04 -4.48 0.86
CA GLY A 4 63.51 -4.66 2.22
C GLY A 4 62.43 -5.27 3.15
N CYS A 5 62.94 -5.90 4.22
CA CYS A 5 62.41 -5.95 5.60
C CYS A 5 60.96 -6.46 5.88
N ARG A 6 60.87 -7.75 6.26
CA ARG A 6 59.79 -8.30 7.10
C ARG A 6 59.93 -7.80 8.54
N ARG A 7 58.91 -7.15 9.10
CA ARG A 7 58.76 -6.96 10.56
C ARG A 7 57.43 -7.53 11.05
N ARG A 8 57.56 -8.48 11.99
CA ARG A 8 56.49 -9.01 12.85
C ARG A 8 56.00 -7.91 13.80
N ARG A 9 54.69 -7.78 13.99
CA ARG A 9 54.05 -7.31 15.24
C ARG A 9 52.72 -8.05 15.41
N GLY A 10 52.60 -8.77 16.52
CA GLY A 10 51.41 -9.53 16.90
C GLY A 10 50.26 -8.62 17.36
N PRO A 11 49.07 -9.20 17.57
CA PRO A 11 47.90 -8.47 18.02
C PRO A 11 48.05 -8.08 19.51
N ILE A 12 47.72 -6.83 19.82
CA ILE A 12 47.68 -6.32 21.19
C ILE A 12 46.39 -6.82 21.84
N GLU A 13 46.57 -7.72 22.80
CA GLU A 13 45.53 -8.25 23.68
C GLU A 13 45.38 -7.29 24.87
N VAL A 14 44.21 -6.67 25.02
CA VAL A 14 43.84 -5.92 26.23
C VAL A 14 42.83 -6.75 27.01
N ARG A 15 43.31 -7.43 28.05
CA ARG A 15 42.48 -8.09 29.07
C ARG A 15 42.28 -7.17 30.26
N ARG A 16 41.03 -7.03 30.72
CA ARG A 16 40.62 -6.81 32.13
C ARG A 16 39.08 -6.84 32.25
N PRO A 17 38.52 -7.18 33.43
CA PRO A 17 38.40 -8.52 33.99
C PRO A 17 36.94 -9.03 33.94
N ALA A 18 36.77 -10.33 34.15
CA ALA A 18 35.47 -10.96 34.32
C ALA A 18 34.82 -10.51 35.64
N SER A 19 33.62 -9.94 35.57
CA SER A 19 32.66 -9.91 36.67
C SER A 19 31.49 -10.82 36.33
N ALA A 20 31.28 -11.77 37.24
CA ALA A 20 30.25 -12.79 37.35
C ALA A 20 28.89 -12.48 36.70
N GLY A 21 28.42 -13.46 35.93
CA GLY A 21 27.07 -14.02 36.00
C GLY A 21 25.89 -13.11 35.69
N GLU A 22 25.44 -13.12 34.44
CA GLU A 22 24.01 -13.00 34.08
C GLU A 22 23.81 -13.49 32.64
N THR A 23 22.85 -14.39 32.46
CA THR A 23 22.49 -15.08 31.21
C THR A 23 21.91 -14.12 30.16
N PRO A 24 22.19 -14.26 28.84
CA PRO A 24 21.71 -13.33 27.80
C PRO A 24 20.21 -13.39 27.48
N ALA A 25 19.44 -14.17 28.24
CA ALA A 25 18.06 -14.55 27.89
C ALA A 25 16.98 -13.68 28.56
N GLU A 26 17.32 -12.83 29.55
CA GLU A 26 16.32 -12.06 30.31
C GLU A 26 16.49 -10.53 30.24
N ALA A 27 17.55 -10.02 29.61
CA ALA A 27 17.82 -8.58 29.46
C ALA A 27 17.22 -7.92 28.20
N ARG A 28 16.16 -8.50 27.61
CA ARG A 28 15.43 -7.92 26.45
C ARG A 28 13.99 -7.50 26.77
N GLN A 29 13.69 -7.25 28.04
CA GLN A 29 12.45 -6.59 28.43
C GLN A 29 12.78 -5.24 29.05
N THR A 30 12.23 -4.18 28.42
CA THR A 30 12.25 -2.76 28.84
C THR A 30 13.42 -1.86 28.39
N ALA A 31 13.80 -1.93 27.11
CA ALA A 31 14.28 -0.70 26.46
C ALA A 31 13.06 0.23 26.26
N LYS A 32 12.76 1.06 27.27
CA LYS A 32 11.78 2.17 27.15
C LYS A 32 12.27 3.08 26.03
N THR A 33 11.76 2.91 24.81
CA THR A 33 11.89 3.90 23.75
C THR A 33 11.26 5.19 24.25
N VAL A 34 12.08 6.22 24.45
CA VAL A 34 11.56 7.56 24.75
C VAL A 34 10.74 8.00 23.54
N PRO A 35 9.44 8.33 23.70
CA PRO A 35 8.64 8.78 22.58
C PRO A 35 9.25 10.05 21.96
N PRO A 36 9.20 10.23 20.63
CA PRO A 36 9.84 11.35 19.93
C PRO A 36 9.18 12.71 20.19
N TRP A 37 8.17 12.78 21.05
CA TRP A 37 7.35 13.95 21.34
C TRP A 37 7.45 14.36 22.81
N ARG A 38 7.32 15.66 23.09
CA ARG A 38 7.40 16.19 24.47
C ARG A 38 6.01 16.52 25.00
N ILE A 39 5.72 16.19 26.27
CA ILE A 39 4.41 16.49 26.88
C ILE A 39 4.09 17.99 26.80
N SER A 40 5.11 18.85 26.98
CA SER A 40 4.99 20.31 26.90
C SER A 40 4.42 20.82 25.57
N GLU A 41 4.58 20.06 24.48
CA GLU A 41 4.03 20.42 23.16
C GLU A 41 2.51 20.26 23.10
N TYR A 42 1.90 19.57 24.06
CA TYR A 42 0.46 19.24 24.09
C TYR A 42 -0.26 19.79 25.33
N GLU A 43 0.46 20.38 26.30
CA GLU A 43 -0.13 20.91 27.54
C GLU A 43 -1.15 22.02 27.27
N PHE A 44 -1.07 22.70 26.14
CA PHE A 44 -2.04 23.73 25.75
C PHE A 44 -3.48 23.23 25.65
N VAL A 45 -3.68 21.90 25.50
CA VAL A 45 -5.00 21.24 25.45
C VAL A 45 -5.58 21.02 26.85
N LYS A 46 -4.71 20.93 27.87
CA LYS A 46 -5.06 20.66 29.27
C LYS A 46 -5.73 21.88 29.88
N GLY A 47 -6.99 21.74 30.31
CA GLY A 47 -7.80 22.80 30.90
C GLY A 47 -8.48 23.74 29.90
N THR A 48 -8.17 23.63 28.60
CA THR A 48 -8.79 24.44 27.53
C THR A 48 -9.81 23.63 26.73
N LEU A 49 -9.44 22.43 26.29
CA LEU A 49 -10.28 21.55 25.47
C LEU A 49 -10.71 20.28 26.23
N ILE A 50 -9.89 19.81 27.18
CA ILE A 50 -10.17 18.64 28.00
C ILE A 50 -9.68 18.84 29.44
N ASP A 51 -10.27 18.12 30.38
CA ASP A 51 -9.84 18.15 31.77
C ASP A 51 -8.47 17.47 31.97
N ALA A 52 -7.84 17.74 33.12
CA ALA A 52 -6.53 17.21 33.45
C ALA A 52 -6.52 15.67 33.52
N ALA A 53 -7.55 15.02 34.03
CA ALA A 53 -7.60 13.56 34.15
C ALA A 53 -7.69 12.89 32.76
N THR A 54 -8.44 13.47 31.84
CA THR A 54 -8.57 13.03 30.44
C THR A 54 -7.27 13.26 29.66
N PHE A 55 -6.57 14.38 29.87
CA PHE A 55 -5.25 14.61 29.29
C PHE A 55 -4.21 13.60 29.77
N GLU A 56 -4.13 13.34 31.09
CA GLU A 56 -3.22 12.33 31.64
C GLU A 56 -3.55 10.92 31.13
N ARG A 57 -4.83 10.62 30.90
CA ARG A 57 -5.27 9.37 30.25
C ARG A 57 -4.77 9.29 28.80
N ALA A 58 -4.88 10.36 28.03
CA ALA A 58 -4.40 10.42 26.64
C ALA A 58 -2.88 10.19 26.56
N VAL A 59 -2.10 10.83 27.44
CA VAL A 59 -0.63 10.67 27.50
C VAL A 59 -0.24 9.23 27.85
N ARG A 60 -0.97 8.58 28.78
CA ARG A 60 -0.73 7.17 29.12
C ARG A 60 -1.00 6.23 27.94
N LEU A 61 -2.09 6.45 27.20
CA LEU A 61 -2.38 5.66 25.99
C LEU A 61 -1.34 5.91 24.90
N ALA A 62 -0.97 7.16 24.66
CA ALA A 62 0.03 7.56 23.67
C ALA A 62 1.38 6.86 23.92
N ARG A 63 1.82 6.80 25.18
CA ARG A 63 3.04 6.09 25.57
C ARG A 63 2.96 4.58 25.39
N ARG A 64 1.81 3.95 25.69
CA ARG A 64 1.63 2.50 25.53
C ARG A 64 1.59 2.08 24.07
N SER A 65 0.99 2.91 23.22
CA SER A 65 0.78 2.60 21.81
C SER A 65 1.82 3.23 20.88
N ASN A 66 2.83 3.93 21.43
CA ASN A 66 3.88 4.63 20.67
C ASN A 66 3.35 5.60 19.59
N VAL A 67 2.30 6.35 19.91
CA VAL A 67 1.67 7.39 19.05
C VAL A 67 1.69 8.74 19.77
N THR A 68 1.32 9.84 19.09
CA THR A 68 1.28 11.16 19.74
C THR A 68 0.00 11.36 20.58
N PRO A 69 0.02 12.22 21.61
CA PRO A 69 -1.19 12.58 22.34
C PRO A 69 -2.30 13.17 21.45
N ARG A 70 -1.94 13.93 20.40
CA ARG A 70 -2.90 14.45 19.41
C ARG A 70 -3.70 13.35 18.74
N ASP A 71 -3.03 12.30 18.28
CA ASP A 71 -3.68 11.20 17.56
C ASP A 71 -4.64 10.46 18.50
N VAL A 72 -4.26 10.23 19.75
CA VAL A 72 -5.15 9.62 20.76
C VAL A 72 -6.39 10.50 20.98
N LEU A 73 -6.23 11.81 21.11
CA LEU A 73 -7.34 12.74 21.36
C LEU A 73 -8.33 12.80 20.20
N ILE A 74 -7.83 12.83 18.96
CA ILE A 74 -8.67 12.91 17.76
C ILE A 74 -9.32 11.56 17.46
N SER A 75 -8.55 10.47 17.48
CA SER A 75 -9.07 9.13 17.13
C SER A 75 -10.08 8.59 18.13
N ASN A 76 -10.01 8.99 19.40
CA ASN A 76 -11.01 8.64 20.41
C ASN A 76 -12.20 9.63 20.44
N GLY A 77 -12.18 10.67 19.60
CA GLY A 77 -13.22 11.70 19.56
C GLY A 77 -13.28 12.59 20.80
N TRP A 78 -12.21 12.63 21.62
CA TRP A 78 -12.15 13.48 22.82
C TRP A 78 -11.95 14.95 22.48
N VAL A 79 -11.32 15.23 21.32
CA VAL A 79 -11.15 16.57 20.78
C VAL A 79 -11.42 16.53 19.28
N ARG A 80 -12.21 17.49 18.77
CA ARG A 80 -12.42 17.64 17.33
C ARG A 80 -11.17 18.21 16.65
N PRO A 81 -10.84 17.79 15.42
CA PRO A 81 -9.66 18.28 14.69
C PRO A 81 -9.61 19.82 14.57
N GLU A 82 -10.77 20.47 14.39
CA GLU A 82 -10.89 21.91 14.22
C GLU A 82 -10.58 22.65 15.53
N ASP A 83 -11.11 22.16 16.65
CA ASP A 83 -10.90 22.74 17.98
C ASP A 83 -9.44 22.60 18.43
N TYR A 84 -8.82 21.44 18.15
CA TYR A 84 -7.40 21.22 18.41
C TYR A 84 -6.52 22.22 17.64
N SER A 85 -6.78 22.39 16.34
CA SER A 85 -6.01 23.29 15.48
C SER A 85 -6.18 24.76 15.91
N ARG A 86 -7.39 25.14 16.35
CA ARG A 86 -7.68 26.47 16.89
C ARG A 86 -6.93 26.74 18.20
N ALA A 87 -6.91 25.79 19.12
CA ALA A 87 -6.17 25.92 20.37
C ALA A 87 -4.65 25.98 20.12
N GLN A 88 -4.14 25.18 19.18
CA GLN A 88 -2.72 25.18 18.81
C GLN A 88 -2.27 26.51 18.21
N ALA A 89 -3.09 27.09 17.31
CA ALA A 89 -2.81 28.39 16.71
C ALA A 89 -2.72 29.52 17.76
N ARG A 90 -3.61 29.51 18.76
CA ARG A 90 -3.61 30.47 19.88
C ARG A 90 -2.31 30.43 20.70
N THR A 91 -1.74 29.26 20.92
CA THR A 91 -0.49 29.11 21.71
C THR A 91 0.76 29.41 20.90
N SER A 92 0.70 29.27 19.57
CA SER A 92 1.85 29.41 18.67
C SER A 92 2.05 30.85 18.15
N ALA A 93 1.23 31.81 18.59
CA ALA A 93 1.14 33.17 18.03
C ALA A 93 0.94 33.19 16.49
N ALA A 94 0.38 32.10 15.94
CA ALA A 94 0.04 31.99 14.52
C ALA A 94 -1.41 32.43 14.33
N GLU A 95 -1.66 33.26 13.32
CA GLU A 95 -2.99 33.79 13.04
C GLU A 95 -3.94 32.63 12.65
N PHE A 96 -4.95 32.36 13.50
CA PHE A 96 -5.98 31.38 13.18
C PHE A 96 -6.94 32.01 12.16
N ILE A 97 -6.82 31.62 10.89
CA ILE A 97 -7.77 32.00 9.85
C ILE A 97 -9.09 31.25 10.13
N GLU A 98 -10.01 31.94 10.81
CA GLU A 98 -11.39 31.49 10.98
C GLU A 98 -12.11 31.64 9.63
N GLN A 99 -12.31 30.55 8.89
CA GLN A 99 -13.27 30.54 7.77
C GLN A 99 -14.68 30.71 8.35
N ARG A 100 -15.09 31.96 8.58
CA ARG A 100 -16.50 32.29 8.80
C ARG A 100 -17.26 32.08 7.49
N GLY A 101 -18.37 31.36 7.58
CA GLY A 101 -19.27 31.09 6.47
C GLY A 101 -19.71 32.37 5.77
N GLY A 102 -19.05 32.69 4.67
CA GLY A 102 -19.69 33.22 3.49
C GLY A 102 -20.04 32.03 2.57
N GLU A 103 -21.07 32.19 1.76
CA GLU A 103 -21.41 31.38 0.58
C GLU A 103 -20.20 30.60 0.05
N PRO A 104 -20.33 29.30 -0.30
CA PRO A 104 -19.20 28.50 -0.74
C PRO A 104 -18.53 29.22 -1.90
N HIS A 105 -17.43 29.91 -1.61
CA HIS A 105 -16.47 30.30 -2.61
C HIS A 105 -15.76 29.00 -2.93
N GLU A 106 -16.45 28.22 -3.78
CA GLU A 106 -15.87 27.18 -4.61
C GLU A 106 -14.51 27.72 -5.02
N PRO A 107 -13.39 27.15 -4.51
CA PRO A 107 -12.09 27.61 -4.93
C PRO A 107 -12.13 27.46 -6.43
N ALA A 108 -12.15 28.60 -7.15
CA ALA A 108 -12.40 28.65 -8.59
C ALA A 108 -11.70 27.44 -9.18
N PRO A 109 -12.45 26.49 -9.77
CA PRO A 109 -11.98 25.13 -9.98
C PRO A 109 -10.58 25.28 -10.49
N ARG A 110 -9.58 24.77 -9.75
CA ARG A 110 -8.18 24.90 -10.17
C ARG A 110 -8.17 24.34 -11.56
N GLN A 111 -8.23 25.22 -12.55
CA GLN A 111 -8.19 24.83 -13.93
C GLN A 111 -6.86 24.09 -13.97
N PRO A 112 -6.84 22.79 -14.31
CA PRO A 112 -5.58 22.15 -14.53
C PRO A 112 -4.88 23.05 -15.55
N ALA A 113 -3.82 23.73 -15.10
CA ALA A 113 -3.09 24.67 -15.94
C ALA A 113 -2.88 23.97 -17.29
N PRO A 114 -3.06 24.64 -18.44
CA PRO A 114 -2.99 23.98 -19.74
C PRO A 114 -1.63 23.29 -19.85
N ARG A 115 -1.61 21.98 -19.54
CA ARG A 115 -0.41 21.17 -19.55
C ARG A 115 -0.24 20.78 -21.01
N ALA A 116 0.69 21.46 -21.65
CA ALA A 116 1.04 21.28 -23.05
C ALA A 116 1.05 19.78 -23.44
N PRO A 117 0.54 19.42 -24.63
CA PRO A 117 0.62 18.07 -25.14
C PRO A 117 2.10 17.72 -25.33
N ARG A 118 2.69 17.07 -24.34
CA ARG A 118 4.05 16.56 -24.43
C ARG A 118 3.97 15.28 -25.25
N SER A 119 4.44 15.42 -26.49
CA SER A 119 4.82 14.36 -27.41
C SER A 119 5.41 13.15 -26.69
N ARG A 120 5.18 11.97 -27.25
CA ARG A 120 5.68 10.63 -26.84
C ARG A 120 7.14 10.65 -26.34
N ILE A 121 7.38 11.02 -25.07
CA ILE A 121 8.74 10.98 -24.51
C ILE A 121 9.00 9.55 -24.05
N ARG A 122 9.76 8.84 -24.87
CA ARG A 122 10.42 7.56 -24.55
C ARG A 122 11.44 7.82 -23.43
N ARG A 123 11.02 7.82 -22.16
CA ARG A 123 11.91 8.04 -21.02
C ARG A 123 12.76 6.79 -20.78
N THR A 124 13.97 6.81 -21.30
CA THR A 124 14.99 5.74 -21.22
C THR A 124 15.85 5.77 -19.95
N HIS A 125 15.53 6.59 -18.94
CA HIS A 125 16.29 6.61 -17.69
C HIS A 125 15.79 5.52 -16.71
N ALA A 126 16.29 4.31 -16.97
CA ALA A 126 15.68 3.04 -16.59
C ALA A 126 16.18 2.40 -15.28
N GLU A 127 17.40 2.65 -14.84
CA GLU A 127 18.05 1.76 -13.85
C GLU A 127 17.43 1.85 -12.43
N ARG A 128 17.25 3.07 -11.88
CA ARG A 128 16.69 3.23 -10.53
C ARG A 128 15.21 2.83 -10.41
N PRO A 129 14.30 3.26 -11.30
CA PRO A 129 12.90 2.82 -11.24
C PRO A 129 12.75 1.31 -11.43
N MET A 130 13.60 0.69 -12.24
CA MET A 130 13.60 -0.75 -12.46
C MET A 130 14.06 -1.52 -11.22
N ASP A 131 15.15 -1.10 -10.59
CA ASP A 131 15.62 -1.71 -9.35
C ASP A 131 14.57 -1.58 -8.23
N ASP A 132 13.93 -0.43 -8.08
CA ASP A 132 12.82 -0.29 -7.10
C ASP A 132 11.60 -1.11 -7.47
N ALA A 133 11.30 -1.27 -8.77
CA ALA A 133 10.18 -2.08 -9.21
C ALA A 133 10.33 -3.57 -8.85
N ILE A 134 11.55 -4.09 -8.88
CA ILE A 134 11.86 -5.49 -8.58
C ILE A 134 12.08 -5.70 -7.07
N HIS A 135 12.86 -4.82 -6.44
CA HIS A 135 13.39 -5.05 -5.09
C HIS A 135 12.83 -4.08 -4.03
N GLY A 136 12.12 -3.04 -4.42
CA GLY A 136 11.64 -1.99 -3.52
C GLY A 136 10.75 -2.51 -2.39
N LEU A 137 9.82 -3.42 -2.69
CA LEU A 137 8.97 -4.04 -1.66
C LEU A 137 9.79 -4.88 -0.68
N ALA A 138 10.69 -5.74 -1.17
CA ALA A 138 11.53 -6.58 -0.31
C ALA A 138 12.47 -5.78 0.59
N ARG A 139 12.94 -4.61 0.12
CA ARG A 139 13.77 -3.70 0.93
C ARG A 139 12.98 -2.94 1.99
N ARG A 140 11.82 -2.40 1.62
CA ARG A 140 11.00 -1.57 2.52
C ARG A 140 10.22 -2.42 3.54
N PHE A 141 9.67 -3.54 3.09
CA PHE A 141 8.78 -4.40 3.87
C PHE A 141 9.17 -5.88 3.69
N PRO A 142 10.32 -6.32 4.24
CA PRO A 142 10.83 -7.67 4.04
C PRO A 142 9.88 -8.77 4.54
N GLY A 143 9.09 -8.49 5.59
CA GLY A 143 8.09 -9.44 6.12
C GLY A 143 6.81 -9.54 5.29
N GLU A 144 6.55 -8.59 4.40
CA GLU A 144 5.39 -8.58 3.50
C GLU A 144 5.76 -9.04 2.08
N SER A 145 7.04 -9.24 1.82
CA SER A 145 7.53 -9.74 0.54
C SER A 145 7.54 -11.26 0.51
N ALA A 146 6.86 -11.84 -0.47
CA ALA A 146 6.97 -13.26 -0.81
C ALA A 146 8.34 -13.63 -1.45
N GLY A 147 9.28 -12.68 -1.53
CA GLY A 147 10.64 -12.94 -2.02
C GLY A 147 11.45 -13.86 -1.11
N GLN A 148 11.07 -13.98 0.16
CA GLN A 148 11.58 -15.00 1.07
C GLN A 148 10.60 -16.17 1.04
N GLY A 149 11.03 -17.32 0.51
CA GLY A 149 10.22 -18.54 0.51
C GLY A 149 10.02 -19.11 1.91
N LEU A 150 9.61 -20.37 2.00
CA LEU A 150 9.44 -21.06 3.28
C LEU A 150 10.73 -21.05 4.10
N ILE A 151 10.63 -20.62 5.36
CA ILE A 151 11.77 -20.70 6.28
C ILE A 151 12.12 -22.18 6.54
N PRO A 152 13.39 -22.51 6.89
CA PRO A 152 13.81 -23.90 7.10
C PRO A 152 12.89 -24.68 8.05
N ALA A 153 12.46 -24.05 9.15
CA ALA A 153 11.52 -24.67 10.10
C ALA A 153 10.18 -25.08 9.46
N GLN A 154 9.61 -24.24 8.58
CA GLN A 154 8.39 -24.57 7.85
C GLN A 154 8.62 -25.71 6.87
N ARG A 155 9.77 -25.74 6.18
CA ARG A 155 10.12 -26.81 5.22
C ARG A 155 10.24 -28.16 5.92
N TYR A 156 10.98 -28.21 7.03
CA TYR A 156 11.10 -29.44 7.82
C TYR A 156 9.78 -29.84 8.46
N GLY A 157 8.99 -28.89 8.97
CA GLY A 157 7.66 -29.16 9.50
C GLY A 157 6.73 -29.78 8.47
N LEU A 158 6.66 -29.22 7.26
CA LEU A 158 5.86 -29.77 6.16
C LEU A 158 6.34 -31.16 5.73
N ALA A 159 7.66 -31.37 5.65
CA ALA A 159 8.23 -32.68 5.33
C ALA A 159 7.89 -33.74 6.40
N LEU A 160 7.93 -33.37 7.68
CA LEU A 160 7.57 -34.26 8.78
C LEU A 160 6.07 -34.59 8.77
N ILE A 161 5.21 -33.60 8.55
CA ILE A 161 3.75 -33.83 8.43
C ILE A 161 3.47 -34.77 7.26
N PHE A 162 4.10 -34.54 6.11
CA PHE A 162 3.94 -35.40 4.95
C PHE A 162 4.40 -36.84 5.23
N ALA A 163 5.59 -37.01 5.82
CA ALA A 163 6.10 -38.33 6.19
C ALA A 163 5.18 -39.03 7.19
N ALA A 164 4.66 -38.33 8.19
CA ALA A 164 3.72 -38.88 9.16
C ALA A 164 2.43 -39.37 8.49
N ILE A 165 1.87 -38.60 7.55
CA ILE A 165 0.68 -39.00 6.76
C ILE A 165 0.97 -40.25 5.91
N CYS A 166 2.15 -40.34 5.28
CA CYS A 166 2.54 -41.52 4.50
C CYS A 166 2.69 -42.77 5.39
N ILE A 167 3.35 -42.63 6.54
CA ILE A 167 3.55 -43.73 7.49
C ILE A 167 2.19 -44.18 8.06
N SER A 168 1.33 -43.25 8.48
CA SER A 168 0.00 -43.60 9.00
C SER A 168 -0.89 -44.21 7.91
N GLY A 169 -0.79 -43.71 6.67
CA GLY A 169 -1.49 -44.26 5.51
C GLY A 169 -1.08 -45.69 5.19
N PHE A 170 0.20 -46.04 5.39
CA PHE A 170 0.69 -47.41 5.21
C PHE A 170 0.27 -48.34 6.37
N LEU A 171 0.38 -47.88 7.62
CA LEU A 171 0.10 -48.70 8.80
C LEU A 171 -1.40 -48.86 9.10
N ALA A 172 -2.20 -47.83 8.84
CA ALA A 172 -3.63 -47.77 9.15
C ALA A 172 -4.38 -46.93 8.09
N PRO A 173 -4.60 -47.48 6.88
CA PRO A 173 -5.12 -46.72 5.74
C PRO A 173 -6.53 -46.17 5.98
N ILE A 174 -7.44 -46.99 6.52
CA ILE A 174 -8.84 -46.59 6.75
C ILE A 174 -8.92 -45.49 7.82
N ALA A 175 -8.21 -45.66 8.95
CA ALA A 175 -8.20 -44.69 10.03
C ALA A 175 -7.60 -43.34 9.58
N THR A 176 -6.49 -43.39 8.82
CA THR A 176 -5.86 -42.19 8.25
C THR A 176 -6.81 -41.47 7.29
N LEU A 177 -7.51 -42.20 6.42
CA LEU A 177 -8.48 -41.63 5.51
C LEU A 177 -9.64 -40.95 6.26
N LEU A 178 -10.16 -41.57 7.31
CA LEU A 178 -11.23 -41.00 8.14
C LEU A 178 -10.79 -39.70 8.84
N VAL A 179 -9.58 -39.66 9.39
CA VAL A 179 -9.04 -38.45 10.04
C VAL A 179 -8.85 -37.33 9.02
N LEU A 180 -8.27 -37.62 7.86
CA LEU A 180 -8.10 -36.63 6.79
C LEU A 180 -9.45 -36.12 6.27
N ALA A 181 -10.43 -37.01 6.10
CA ALA A 181 -11.79 -36.65 5.69
C ALA A 181 -12.47 -35.79 6.76
N ALA A 182 -12.32 -36.09 8.05
CA ALA A 182 -12.85 -35.29 9.14
C ALA A 182 -12.23 -33.88 9.17
N ILE A 183 -10.90 -33.77 9.02
CA ILE A 183 -10.19 -32.48 8.94
C ILE A 183 -10.69 -31.66 7.73
N ALA A 184 -10.77 -32.28 6.55
CA ALA A 184 -11.26 -31.64 5.34
C ALA A 184 -12.72 -31.18 5.51
N THR A 185 -13.58 -32.03 6.09
CA THR A 185 -14.99 -31.73 6.34
C THR A 185 -15.14 -30.54 7.28
N LEU A 186 -14.36 -30.50 8.36
CA LEU A 186 -14.35 -29.36 9.28
C LEU A 186 -13.87 -28.07 8.59
N PHE A 187 -12.78 -28.14 7.82
CA PHE A 187 -12.25 -26.99 7.09
C PHE A 187 -13.26 -26.43 6.09
N PHE A 188 -13.81 -27.28 5.21
CA PHE A 188 -14.81 -26.84 4.23
C PHE A 188 -16.12 -26.42 4.88
N GLY A 189 -16.53 -27.09 5.96
CA GLY A 189 -17.68 -26.70 6.77
C GLY A 189 -17.52 -25.29 7.34
N LEU A 190 -16.32 -24.94 7.84
CA LEU A 190 -16.03 -23.59 8.31
C LEU A 190 -16.05 -22.56 7.18
N VAL A 191 -15.49 -22.88 6.01
CA VAL A 191 -15.56 -22.00 4.83
C VAL A 191 -17.02 -21.75 4.40
N VAL A 192 -17.84 -22.80 4.38
CA VAL A 192 -19.28 -22.69 4.09
C VAL A 192 -19.98 -21.85 5.15
N ALA A 193 -19.71 -22.06 6.44
CA ALA A 193 -20.28 -21.27 7.52
C ALA A 193 -19.90 -19.79 7.39
N LEU A 194 -18.63 -19.47 7.12
CA LEU A 194 -18.17 -18.09 6.87
C LEU A 194 -18.90 -17.45 5.68
N ARG A 195 -19.07 -18.18 4.57
CA ARG A 195 -19.82 -17.71 3.41
C ARG A 195 -21.30 -17.48 3.73
N LEU A 196 -21.93 -18.40 4.46
CA LEU A 196 -23.32 -18.26 4.89
C LEU A 196 -23.50 -17.05 5.80
N ILE A 197 -22.62 -16.86 6.77
CA ILE A 197 -22.62 -15.69 7.66
C ILE A 197 -22.46 -14.41 6.84
N ALA A 198 -21.54 -14.38 5.87
CA ALA A 198 -21.35 -13.24 4.97
C ALA A 198 -22.62 -12.95 4.14
N CYS A 199 -23.28 -13.97 3.58
CA CYS A 199 -24.53 -13.82 2.84
C CYS A 199 -25.68 -13.34 3.73
N ILE A 200 -25.84 -13.90 4.92
CA ILE A 200 -26.86 -13.48 5.89
C ILE A 200 -26.62 -12.03 6.29
N ASN A 201 -25.37 -11.67 6.62
CA ASN A 201 -25.01 -10.29 6.92
C ASN A 201 -25.27 -9.36 5.73
N LEU A 202 -25.02 -9.79 4.50
CA LEU A 202 -25.35 -8.99 3.32
C LEU A 202 -26.86 -8.71 3.23
N ILE A 203 -27.69 -9.74 3.45
CA ILE A 203 -29.16 -9.63 3.36
C ILE A 203 -29.74 -8.82 4.52
N VAL A 204 -29.24 -9.02 5.74
CA VAL A 204 -29.79 -8.42 6.97
C VAL A 204 -29.20 -7.04 7.25
N ALA A 205 -27.90 -6.84 7.02
CA ALA A 205 -27.18 -5.63 7.42
C ALA A 205 -27.05 -4.58 6.30
N LEU A 206 -27.31 -4.90 5.04
CA LEU A 206 -27.52 -3.89 4.00
C LEU A 206 -29.00 -3.55 3.92
N PRO A 207 -29.50 -2.51 4.61
CA PRO A 207 -30.80 -1.97 4.26
C PRO A 207 -30.74 -1.60 2.78
N MET A 208 -31.70 -2.08 1.98
CA MET A 208 -31.81 -1.76 0.55
C MET A 208 -31.68 -0.24 0.27
N GLU A 209 -31.97 0.59 1.26
CA GLU A 209 -31.75 2.03 1.25
C GLU A 209 -30.29 2.45 1.05
N TRP A 210 -29.30 1.73 1.59
CA TRP A 210 -27.87 2.05 1.42
C TRP A 210 -27.42 1.82 -0.02
N MET A 211 -27.95 0.79 -0.69
CA MET A 211 -27.75 0.56 -2.12
C MET A 211 -28.49 1.57 -3.00
N ARG A 212 -29.62 2.12 -2.51
CA ARG A 212 -30.43 3.12 -3.24
C ARG A 212 -30.05 4.57 -2.93
N ARG A 213 -29.18 4.83 -1.95
CA ARG A 213 -28.65 6.17 -1.69
C ARG A 213 -27.86 6.63 -2.91
N LYS A 214 -28.47 7.54 -3.66
CA LYS A 214 -27.76 8.32 -4.68
C LYS A 214 -26.71 9.15 -3.94
N ARG A 215 -25.44 8.78 -4.07
CA ARG A 215 -24.34 9.67 -3.65
C ARG A 215 -24.44 10.95 -4.47
N PRO A 216 -24.28 12.14 -3.86
CA PRO A 216 -24.21 13.38 -4.62
C PRO A 216 -23.10 13.27 -5.65
N ARG A 217 -23.40 13.60 -6.91
CA ARG A 217 -22.43 13.53 -8.00
C ARG A 217 -21.45 14.68 -7.83
N ILE A 218 -20.18 14.35 -7.63
CA ILE A 218 -19.08 15.33 -7.63
C ILE A 218 -19.05 15.98 -9.03
N ALA A 219 -18.98 17.31 -9.06
CA ALA A 219 -18.88 18.06 -10.30
C ALA A 219 -17.57 17.71 -11.03
N ASP A 220 -17.60 17.72 -12.35
CA ASP A 220 -16.46 17.29 -13.19
C ASP A 220 -15.20 18.12 -12.94
N ALA A 221 -15.39 19.38 -12.54
CA ALA A 221 -14.32 20.30 -12.21
C ALA A 221 -13.61 19.93 -10.89
N ASP A 222 -14.29 19.26 -9.97
CA ASP A 222 -13.79 18.88 -8.65
C ASP A 222 -13.28 17.44 -8.58
N LEU A 223 -13.39 16.71 -9.69
CA LEU A 223 -12.90 15.34 -9.76
C LEU A 223 -11.37 15.29 -9.56
N PRO A 224 -10.87 14.35 -8.74
CA PRO A 224 -9.44 14.12 -8.59
C PRO A 224 -8.83 13.60 -9.90
N VAL A 225 -7.51 13.57 -10.01
CA VAL A 225 -6.88 12.92 -11.17
C VAL A 225 -6.73 11.43 -10.88
N TYR A 226 -7.15 10.58 -11.83
CA TYR A 226 -6.87 9.14 -11.80
C TYR A 226 -5.71 8.80 -12.72
N THR A 227 -4.71 8.09 -12.22
CA THR A 227 -3.79 7.34 -13.08
C THR A 227 -4.34 5.94 -13.31
N ILE A 228 -4.52 5.58 -14.57
CA ILE A 228 -4.91 4.22 -14.99
C ILE A 228 -3.65 3.51 -15.48
N LEU A 229 -3.31 2.36 -14.89
CA LEU A 229 -2.17 1.54 -15.29
C LEU A 229 -2.67 0.28 -15.97
N VAL A 230 -2.24 0.03 -17.21
CA VAL A 230 -2.62 -1.17 -17.97
C VAL A 230 -1.37 -1.88 -18.49
N PRO A 231 -0.91 -2.97 -17.83
CA PRO A 231 0.19 -3.79 -18.33
C PRO A 231 -0.24 -4.64 -19.53
N LEU A 232 0.57 -4.61 -20.58
CA LEU A 232 0.35 -5.27 -21.86
C LEU A 232 1.58 -6.11 -22.21
N PHE A 233 1.38 -7.39 -22.49
CA PHE A 233 2.42 -8.31 -22.94
C PHE A 233 1.82 -9.38 -23.85
N GLU A 234 2.16 -9.36 -25.14
CA GLU A 234 1.58 -10.21 -26.19
C GLU A 234 0.07 -10.00 -26.40
N GLU A 235 -0.45 -8.81 -26.02
CA GLU A 235 -1.88 -8.48 -25.98
C GLU A 235 -2.37 -7.63 -27.16
N ARG A 236 -1.73 -7.76 -28.33
CA ARG A 236 -2.07 -6.96 -29.51
C ARG A 236 -3.56 -7.05 -29.89
N ALA A 237 -4.16 -8.23 -29.79
CA ALA A 237 -5.52 -8.49 -30.25
C ALA A 237 -6.60 -7.74 -29.47
N VAL A 238 -6.39 -7.49 -28.17
CA VAL A 238 -7.39 -6.87 -27.28
C VAL A 238 -7.25 -5.34 -27.18
N LEU A 239 -6.16 -4.78 -27.68
CA LEU A 239 -5.81 -3.36 -27.49
C LEU A 239 -6.85 -2.37 -28.05
N SER A 240 -7.47 -2.69 -29.19
CA SER A 240 -8.54 -1.86 -29.77
C SER A 240 -9.79 -1.84 -28.89
N GLN A 241 -10.15 -2.99 -28.31
CA GLN A 241 -11.30 -3.11 -27.41
C GLN A 241 -11.02 -2.41 -26.09
N LEU A 242 -9.82 -2.58 -25.53
CA LEU A 242 -9.38 -1.92 -24.31
C LEU A 242 -9.43 -0.40 -24.43
N THR A 243 -8.80 0.16 -25.47
CA THR A 243 -8.74 1.61 -25.67
C THR A 243 -10.13 2.22 -25.86
N GLN A 244 -11.03 1.50 -26.52
CA GLN A 244 -12.44 1.88 -26.62
C GLN A 244 -13.15 1.81 -25.25
N ALA A 245 -12.91 0.77 -24.45
CA ALA A 245 -13.51 0.64 -23.13
C ALA A 245 -13.06 1.77 -22.20
N LEU A 246 -11.76 2.08 -22.17
CA LEU A 246 -11.21 3.19 -21.38
C LEU A 246 -11.75 4.55 -21.84
N SER A 247 -11.96 4.74 -23.14
CA SER A 247 -12.55 5.98 -23.68
C SER A 247 -14.03 6.15 -23.33
N ARG A 248 -14.72 5.09 -22.91
CA ARG A 248 -16.13 5.13 -22.47
C ARG A 248 -16.31 5.43 -20.99
N LEU A 249 -15.24 5.54 -20.22
CA LEU A 249 -15.33 5.94 -18.81
C LEU A 249 -15.98 7.32 -18.70
N ASP A 250 -17.02 7.43 -17.86
CA ASP A 250 -17.68 8.68 -17.49
C ASP A 250 -16.75 9.47 -16.54
N TYR A 251 -15.66 9.98 -17.11
CA TYR A 251 -14.67 10.79 -16.43
C TYR A 251 -14.05 11.79 -17.42
N PRO A 252 -13.80 13.05 -17.02
CA PRO A 252 -13.19 14.01 -17.91
C PRO A 252 -11.81 13.55 -18.38
N ALA A 253 -11.57 13.53 -19.69
CA ALA A 253 -10.29 13.07 -20.25
C ALA A 253 -9.07 13.83 -19.69
N ALA A 254 -9.24 15.12 -19.38
CA ALA A 254 -8.19 15.95 -18.76
C ALA A 254 -7.84 15.54 -17.31
N ARG A 255 -8.70 14.73 -16.67
CA ARG A 255 -8.52 14.19 -15.31
C ARG A 255 -8.12 12.70 -15.33
N LEU A 256 -7.93 12.12 -16.51
CA LEU A 256 -7.41 10.76 -16.68
C LEU A 256 -5.95 10.81 -17.15
N ASP A 257 -5.08 10.10 -16.46
CA ASP A 257 -3.68 9.85 -16.83
C ASP A 257 -3.54 8.36 -17.15
N ILE A 258 -3.76 7.98 -18.41
CA ILE A 258 -3.81 6.58 -18.84
C ILE A 258 -2.43 6.14 -19.29
N LYS A 259 -1.89 5.08 -18.67
CA LYS A 259 -0.59 4.52 -19.00
C LYS A 259 -0.75 3.11 -19.53
N LEU A 260 -0.46 2.95 -20.81
CA LEU A 260 -0.33 1.64 -21.44
C LEU A 260 1.13 1.20 -21.30
N ILE A 261 1.35 0.08 -20.63
CA ILE A 261 2.67 -0.36 -20.18
C ILE A 261 3.08 -1.56 -21.02
N PHE A 262 4.15 -1.43 -21.80
CA PHE A 262 4.64 -2.46 -22.72
C PHE A 262 5.99 -2.97 -22.24
N GLU A 263 6.24 -4.27 -22.29
CA GLU A 263 7.60 -4.79 -22.15
C GLU A 263 8.41 -4.51 -23.42
N SER A 264 9.66 -4.09 -23.28
CA SER A 264 10.53 -3.77 -24.44
C SER A 264 10.81 -4.95 -25.37
N VAL A 265 10.54 -6.17 -24.90
CA VAL A 265 10.65 -7.42 -25.69
C VAL A 265 9.42 -7.70 -26.55
N ASP A 266 8.35 -6.91 -26.42
CA ASP A 266 7.14 -7.01 -27.24
C ASP A 266 6.97 -5.72 -28.09
N PRO A 267 7.80 -5.55 -29.14
CA PRO A 267 7.70 -4.39 -30.02
C PRO A 267 6.44 -4.42 -30.88
N ASP A 268 5.85 -5.59 -31.13
CA ASP A 268 4.72 -5.75 -32.05
C ASP A 268 3.43 -5.17 -31.47
N THR A 269 3.19 -5.35 -30.16
CA THR A 269 2.05 -4.74 -29.46
C THR A 269 2.24 -3.23 -29.34
N LEU A 270 3.45 -2.75 -29.06
CA LEU A 270 3.75 -1.31 -29.00
C LEU A 270 3.54 -0.64 -30.38
N ALA A 271 4.06 -1.25 -31.45
CA ALA A 271 3.90 -0.73 -32.80
C ALA A 271 2.42 -0.65 -33.19
N TYR A 272 1.62 -1.65 -32.82
CA TYR A 272 0.17 -1.60 -33.03
C TYR A 272 -0.49 -0.46 -32.25
N ALA A 273 -0.13 -0.28 -30.98
CA ALA A 273 -0.65 0.80 -30.14
C ALA A 273 -0.43 2.19 -30.77
N GLU A 274 0.74 2.39 -31.38
CA GLU A 274 1.10 3.65 -32.03
C GLU A 274 0.23 3.97 -33.26
N THR A 275 -0.33 2.95 -33.92
CA THR A 275 -1.24 3.12 -35.07
C THR A 275 -2.65 3.54 -34.67
N LEU A 276 -3.05 3.37 -33.41
CA LEU A 276 -4.42 3.62 -32.95
C LEU A 276 -4.76 5.12 -32.81
N GLY A 277 -3.78 6.02 -32.93
CA GLY A 277 -4.03 7.47 -32.89
C GLY A 277 -4.65 7.94 -31.57
N LEU A 278 -4.23 7.35 -30.44
CA LEU A 278 -4.86 7.58 -29.14
C LEU A 278 -4.78 9.05 -28.66
N PRO A 279 -5.79 9.54 -27.93
CA PRO A 279 -5.81 10.91 -27.44
C PRO A 279 -4.68 11.20 -26.42
N PRO A 280 -4.39 12.48 -26.13
CA PRO A 280 -3.20 12.90 -25.38
C PRO A 280 -3.19 12.50 -23.90
N ASN A 281 -4.32 12.03 -23.37
CA ASN A 281 -4.40 11.45 -22.03
C ASN A 281 -3.85 10.01 -21.95
N PHE A 282 -3.49 9.40 -23.08
CA PHE A 282 -2.78 8.12 -23.16
C PHE A 282 -1.26 8.34 -23.28
N GLU A 283 -0.50 7.68 -22.42
CA GLU A 283 0.96 7.68 -22.39
C GLU A 283 1.47 6.22 -22.50
N PHE A 284 2.47 5.99 -23.35
CA PHE A 284 3.10 4.68 -23.50
C PHE A 284 4.34 4.58 -22.62
N ILE A 285 4.36 3.58 -21.74
CA ILE A 285 5.48 3.28 -20.87
C ILE A 285 6.14 2.01 -21.36
N VAL A 286 7.38 2.11 -21.84
CA VAL A 286 8.16 0.93 -22.24
C VAL A 286 9.04 0.50 -21.08
N VAL A 287 8.81 -0.72 -20.58
CA VAL A 287 9.54 -1.36 -19.50
C VAL A 287 10.80 -2.01 -20.08
N PRO A 288 12.00 -1.60 -19.64
CA PRO A 288 13.25 -2.23 -20.05
C PRO A 288 13.27 -3.72 -19.71
N ASP A 289 13.89 -4.52 -20.58
CA ASP A 289 13.97 -5.97 -20.39
C ASP A 289 14.81 -6.32 -19.16
N ARG A 290 14.13 -6.80 -18.11
CA ARG A 290 14.71 -7.33 -16.88
C ARG A 290 13.81 -8.43 -16.32
N GLN A 291 14.45 -9.44 -15.74
CA GLN A 291 13.77 -10.46 -14.96
C GLN A 291 13.44 -9.93 -13.55
N PRO A 292 12.33 -10.36 -12.91
CA PRO A 292 11.31 -11.24 -13.47
C PRO A 292 10.35 -10.49 -14.41
N ARG A 293 9.98 -11.08 -15.55
CA ARG A 293 8.98 -10.49 -16.46
C ARG A 293 7.55 -10.78 -15.97
N THR A 294 7.03 -9.92 -15.10
CA THR A 294 5.72 -10.11 -14.47
C THR A 294 4.89 -8.83 -14.49
N LYS A 295 3.55 -8.96 -14.49
CA LYS A 295 2.62 -7.82 -14.38
C LYS A 295 2.97 -6.90 -13.19
N PRO A 296 3.23 -7.42 -11.96
CA PRO A 296 3.62 -6.56 -10.84
C PRO A 296 4.89 -5.74 -11.07
N LYS A 297 5.94 -6.30 -11.70
CA LYS A 297 7.16 -5.55 -12.03
C LYS A 297 6.84 -4.38 -12.97
N ALA A 298 6.11 -4.67 -14.06
CA ALA A 298 5.76 -3.67 -15.06
C ALA A 298 4.94 -2.52 -14.45
N VAL A 299 3.94 -2.86 -13.62
CA VAL A 299 3.11 -1.89 -12.90
C VAL A 299 3.94 -1.08 -11.90
N ASN A 300 4.80 -1.70 -11.11
CA ASN A 300 5.67 -0.99 -10.16
C ASN A 300 6.63 -0.03 -10.89
N TYR A 301 7.17 -0.43 -12.04
CA TYR A 301 7.99 0.46 -12.87
C TYR A 301 7.16 1.65 -13.34
N ALA A 302 5.97 1.41 -13.88
CA ALA A 302 5.07 2.44 -14.38
C ALA A 302 4.56 3.40 -13.30
N LEU A 303 4.42 2.93 -12.05
CA LEU A 303 3.94 3.71 -10.91
C LEU A 303 4.80 4.95 -10.65
N HIS A 304 6.11 4.89 -10.94
CA HIS A 304 7.02 6.04 -10.83
C HIS A 304 6.64 7.20 -11.74
N PHE A 305 5.81 6.96 -12.76
CA PHE A 305 5.36 7.97 -13.71
C PHE A 305 3.92 8.43 -13.45
N ALA A 306 3.23 7.83 -12.47
CA ALA A 306 1.86 8.16 -12.10
C ALA A 306 1.72 9.63 -11.64
N ARG A 307 0.60 10.26 -11.98
CA ARG A 307 0.33 11.69 -11.74
C ARG A 307 -0.96 11.93 -10.97
N GLY A 308 -1.80 10.92 -10.86
CA GLY A 308 -3.10 10.98 -10.20
C GLY A 308 -3.00 11.00 -8.69
N ASP A 309 -4.05 11.54 -8.07
CA ASP A 309 -4.31 11.41 -6.63
C ASP A 309 -4.74 9.97 -6.30
N PHE A 310 -5.38 9.30 -7.27
CA PHE A 310 -5.77 7.89 -7.21
C PHE A 310 -5.12 7.09 -8.33
N VAL A 311 -4.92 5.80 -8.09
CA VAL A 311 -4.39 4.85 -9.06
C VAL A 311 -5.35 3.66 -9.17
N VAL A 312 -5.61 3.24 -10.40
CA VAL A 312 -6.34 2.01 -10.70
C VAL A 312 -5.53 1.19 -11.70
N ILE A 313 -5.57 -0.14 -11.55
CA ILE A 313 -4.95 -1.08 -12.46
C ILE A 313 -6.08 -1.81 -13.19
N TYR A 314 -5.99 -1.89 -14.51
CA TYR A 314 -6.84 -2.76 -15.32
C TYR A 314 -5.99 -3.78 -16.05
N ASP A 315 -6.54 -4.97 -16.26
CA ASP A 315 -5.98 -5.97 -17.16
C ASP A 315 -6.36 -5.65 -18.63
N ALA A 316 -5.67 -6.29 -19.58
CA ALA A 316 -5.80 -5.96 -21.00
C ALA A 316 -7.18 -6.31 -21.58
N GLU A 317 -7.83 -7.31 -20.99
CA GLU A 317 -9.15 -7.82 -21.32
C GLU A 317 -10.29 -7.08 -20.59
N ASP A 318 -9.98 -6.21 -19.63
CA ASP A 318 -10.98 -5.55 -18.81
C ASP A 318 -11.87 -4.60 -19.61
N GLN A 319 -13.17 -4.63 -19.29
CA GLN A 319 -14.17 -3.72 -19.79
C GLN A 319 -14.88 -3.05 -18.61
N PRO A 320 -14.26 -2.02 -18.00
CA PRO A 320 -14.81 -1.38 -16.82
C PRO A 320 -16.17 -0.73 -17.10
N ASP A 321 -17.05 -0.76 -16.09
CA ASP A 321 -18.30 0.00 -16.13
C ASP A 321 -17.98 1.49 -16.31
N PRO A 322 -18.66 2.21 -17.22
CA PRO A 322 -18.40 3.63 -17.47
C PRO A 322 -18.37 4.49 -16.20
N GLY A 323 -19.25 4.22 -15.23
CA GLY A 323 -19.36 4.99 -14.00
C GLY A 323 -18.44 4.52 -12.87
N GLN A 324 -17.60 3.50 -13.08
CA GLN A 324 -16.83 2.85 -12.02
C GLN A 324 -15.98 3.85 -11.22
N LEU A 325 -15.20 4.70 -11.90
CA LEU A 325 -14.27 5.62 -11.24
C LEU A 325 -14.99 6.64 -10.34
N ARG A 326 -16.18 7.07 -10.74
CA ARG A 326 -17.01 7.96 -9.91
C ARG A 326 -17.64 7.24 -8.74
N LYS A 327 -18.07 5.99 -8.92
CA LYS A 327 -18.67 5.17 -7.86
C LYS A 327 -17.66 4.80 -6.76
N ALA A 328 -16.37 4.78 -7.09
CA ALA A 328 -15.30 4.47 -6.16
C ALA A 328 -14.95 5.63 -5.19
N LEU A 329 -15.41 6.86 -5.48
CA LEU A 329 -15.26 8.04 -4.61
C LEU A 329 -16.34 8.06 -3.51
#